data_AF-A0A838NE99-F1
#
_entry.id   AF-A0A838NE99-F1
#
_cell.length_a   1.000
_cell.length_b   1.000
_cell.length_c   1.000
_cell.angle_alpha   90.00
_cell.angle_beta   90.00
_cell.angle_gamma   90.00
#
_symmetry.space_group_name_H-M   'P 1'
#
loop_
_entity.id
_entity.type
_entity.pdbx_description
1 polymer ?
#
loop_
_entity_poly.entity_id
_entity_poly.type
_entity_poly.pdbx_seq_one_letter_code
_entity_poly.pdbx_strand_id
1 'polypeptide(L)'
;MTPERSRPTRRRHHHLTSHRGSGCGATPVPSGECGPAPHLRRDHDRQAYCWGNGNVGQTGDGKTSNRLWPKVPVAGGLDFTRVSAGHFHACGETTNKRAHCWGWNLEGAIGDGTKTMRLSPVPVAGGLLFSQVSAGSSHTCGRTPAAVAYCWGWNGYGKLGDGTFSDQLTPSPVAGSD
;
A
#
# COMPACT_ATOMS: atom_id res chain seq x y z
N MET A 1 50.28 -26.28 23.40
CA MET A 1 48.97 -26.05 24.05
C MET A 1 48.19 -25.07 23.18
N THR A 2 47.25 -25.58 22.40
CA THR A 2 46.43 -24.85 21.42
C THR A 2 45.25 -24.15 22.09
N PRO A 3 44.95 -22.87 21.81
CA PRO A 3 43.71 -22.24 22.27
C PRO A 3 42.54 -22.61 21.36
N GLU A 4 41.42 -22.99 21.98
CA GLU A 4 40.15 -23.36 21.35
C GLU A 4 39.52 -22.22 20.56
N ARG A 5 38.98 -22.57 19.39
CA ARG A 5 38.25 -21.67 18.48
C ARG A 5 36.77 -21.65 18.88
N SER A 6 36.32 -20.55 19.50
CA SER A 6 34.92 -20.34 19.87
C SER A 6 34.01 -20.31 18.64
N ARG A 7 33.01 -21.20 18.59
CA ARG A 7 31.96 -21.24 17.56
C ARG A 7 30.98 -20.05 17.73
N PRO A 8 30.55 -19.39 16.66
CA PRO A 8 29.51 -18.36 16.76
C PRO A 8 28.13 -19.01 17.03
N THR A 9 27.46 -18.51 18.07
CA THR A 9 26.09 -18.88 18.43
C THR A 9 25.11 -18.40 17.37
N ARG A 10 24.32 -19.35 16.85
CA ARG A 10 23.25 -19.14 15.86
C ARG A 10 22.24 -18.13 16.42
N ARG A 11 22.19 -16.91 15.86
CA ARG A 11 21.13 -15.93 16.17
C ARG A 11 19.79 -16.61 15.89
N ARG A 12 18.98 -16.79 16.94
CA ARG A 12 17.59 -17.21 16.81
C ARG A 12 16.87 -16.12 16.01
N HIS A 13 16.37 -16.48 14.84
CA HIS A 13 15.39 -15.68 14.14
C HIS A 13 14.18 -15.52 15.08
N HIS A 14 13.88 -14.28 15.45
CA HIS A 14 12.61 -13.97 16.09
C HIS A 14 11.50 -14.36 15.11
N HIS A 15 10.83 -15.47 15.38
CA HIS A 15 9.52 -15.75 14.83
C HIS A 15 8.60 -14.63 15.28
N LEU A 16 8.30 -13.70 14.38
CA LEU A 16 7.18 -12.79 14.54
C LEU A 16 5.92 -13.64 14.65
N THR A 17 5.31 -13.57 15.84
CA THR A 17 4.01 -14.13 16.15
C THR A 17 2.97 -13.56 15.19
N SER A 18 2.34 -14.46 14.43
CA SER A 18 1.18 -14.21 13.58
C SER A 18 0.03 -13.63 14.40
N HIS A 19 -0.11 -12.31 14.43
CA HIS A 19 -1.40 -11.69 14.72
C HIS A 19 -2.33 -12.00 13.54
N ARG A 20 -3.59 -12.34 13.82
CA ARG A 20 -4.68 -12.38 12.81
C ARG A 20 -4.96 -10.94 12.36
N GLY A 21 -3.99 -10.30 11.72
CA GLY A 21 -3.98 -8.88 11.39
C GLY A 21 -4.56 -8.63 10.02
N SER A 22 -5.41 -7.60 9.91
CA SER A 22 -5.75 -6.98 8.64
C SER A 22 -4.47 -6.59 7.88
N GLY A 23 -4.48 -6.73 6.56
CA GLY A 23 -3.30 -6.43 5.75
C GLY A 23 -3.62 -6.38 4.26
N CYS A 24 -2.70 -5.80 3.50
CA CYS A 24 -2.71 -5.83 2.04
C CYS A 24 -1.36 -6.33 1.55
N GLY A 25 -1.37 -7.10 0.46
CA GLY A 25 -0.15 -7.55 -0.20
C GLY A 25 -0.38 -7.75 -1.69
N ALA A 26 0.66 -7.53 -2.48
CA ALA A 26 0.75 -8.05 -3.84
C ALA A 26 1.48 -9.40 -3.78
N THR A 27 0.97 -10.42 -4.46
CA THR A 27 1.61 -11.74 -4.46
C THR A 27 2.78 -11.76 -5.45
N PRO A 28 4.01 -12.17 -5.05
CA PRO A 28 4.87 -12.93 -5.94
C PRO A 28 4.42 -14.40 -5.89
N VAL A 29 4.29 -15.04 -7.05
CA VAL A 29 3.81 -16.43 -7.18
C VAL A 29 4.52 -17.38 -6.22
N PRO A 30 3.83 -18.28 -5.48
CA PRO A 30 4.44 -19.52 -5.05
C PRO A 30 4.48 -20.45 -6.27
N SER A 31 5.68 -20.67 -6.82
CA SER A 31 5.90 -21.71 -7.81
C SER A 31 5.58 -23.09 -7.20
N GLY A 32 4.55 -23.78 -7.70
CA GLY A 32 4.28 -25.20 -7.38
C GLY A 32 2.86 -25.72 -7.65
N GLU A 33 2.63 -26.20 -8.89
CA GLU A 33 1.84 -27.41 -9.29
C GLU A 33 0.29 -27.45 -9.07
N CYS A 34 -0.57 -28.13 -9.85
CA CYS A 34 -0.48 -29.05 -11.01
C CYS A 34 -1.87 -29.17 -11.71
N GLY A 35 -1.94 -29.33 -13.04
CA GLY A 35 -3.15 -29.75 -13.79
C GLY A 35 -3.22 -29.21 -15.24
N PRO A 36 -3.52 -30.01 -16.28
CA PRO A 36 -3.47 -29.56 -17.67
C PRO A 36 -4.79 -28.90 -18.06
N ALA A 37 -4.80 -27.58 -18.14
CA ALA A 37 -5.81 -26.83 -18.88
C ALA A 37 -5.12 -26.08 -20.03
N PRO A 38 -5.46 -26.34 -21.31
CA PRO A 38 -5.07 -25.46 -22.38
C PRO A 38 -5.96 -24.22 -22.34
N HIS A 39 -5.33 -23.05 -22.52
CA HIS A 39 -5.93 -21.73 -22.77
C HIS A 39 -6.08 -20.76 -21.58
N LEU A 40 -5.35 -19.63 -21.74
CA LEU A 40 -5.41 -18.35 -21.03
C LEU A 40 -4.88 -18.31 -19.58
N ARG A 41 -3.55 -18.40 -19.44
CA ARG A 41 -2.87 -17.74 -18.31
C ARG A 41 -2.97 -16.23 -18.52
N ARG A 42 -3.98 -15.60 -17.92
CA ARG A 42 -3.90 -14.17 -17.61
C ARG A 42 -2.97 -14.08 -16.40
N ASP A 43 -1.78 -13.50 -16.57
CA ASP A 43 -0.80 -13.34 -15.49
C ASP A 43 -1.48 -12.65 -14.29
N HIS A 44 -1.71 -13.40 -13.22
CA HIS A 44 -2.22 -12.89 -11.94
C HIS A 44 -1.07 -12.44 -11.01
N ASP A 45 0.15 -12.32 -11.55
CA ASP A 45 1.42 -12.21 -10.81
C ASP A 45 1.63 -10.86 -10.11
N ARG A 46 0.72 -9.90 -10.27
CA ARG A 46 0.82 -8.54 -9.69
C ARG A 46 -0.50 -8.01 -9.15
N GLN A 47 -1.46 -8.91 -8.92
CA GLN A 47 -2.74 -8.53 -8.36
C GLN A 47 -2.61 -8.28 -6.85
N ALA A 48 -3.22 -7.19 -6.38
CA ALA A 48 -3.27 -6.89 -4.96
C ALA A 48 -4.45 -7.60 -4.29
N TYR A 49 -4.22 -8.06 -3.07
CA TYR A 49 -5.24 -8.64 -2.20
C TYR A 49 -5.19 -7.95 -0.85
N CYS A 50 -6.36 -7.59 -0.33
CA CYS A 50 -6.51 -7.03 1.01
C CYS A 50 -7.50 -7.87 1.82
N TRP A 51 -7.19 -8.05 3.10
CA TRP A 51 -8.00 -8.81 4.06
C TRP A 51 -8.07 -8.07 5.40
N GLY A 52 -9.05 -8.43 6.21
CA GLY A 52 -9.35 -7.85 7.51
C GLY A 52 -10.61 -6.97 7.50
N ASN A 53 -10.53 -5.85 8.20
CA ASN A 53 -11.61 -4.86 8.29
C ASN A 53 -11.91 -4.28 6.90
N GLY A 54 -13.18 -4.35 6.48
CA GLY A 54 -13.66 -3.81 5.21
C GLY A 54 -14.70 -2.71 5.37
N ASN A 55 -15.01 -2.27 6.59
CA ASN A 55 -16.18 -1.42 6.88
C ASN A 55 -16.14 -0.06 6.16
N VAL A 56 -14.96 0.40 5.75
CA VAL A 56 -14.75 1.66 5.01
C VAL A 56 -14.17 1.42 3.61
N GLY A 57 -14.24 0.17 3.11
CA GLY A 57 -13.77 -0.20 1.78
C GLY A 57 -12.25 -0.28 1.64
N GLN A 58 -11.49 -0.31 2.74
CA GLN A 58 -10.03 -0.40 2.71
C GLN A 58 -9.51 -1.74 2.14
N THR A 59 -10.40 -2.70 1.88
CA THR A 59 -10.12 -3.92 1.12
C THR A 59 -10.08 -3.71 -0.38
N GLY A 60 -10.64 -2.62 -0.91
CA GLY A 60 -10.51 -2.20 -2.31
C GLY A 60 -11.28 -3.04 -3.32
N ASP A 61 -12.14 -3.95 -2.89
CA ASP A 61 -12.91 -4.88 -3.72
C ASP A 61 -14.32 -4.37 -4.07
N GLY A 62 -14.59 -3.09 -3.81
CA GLY A 62 -15.87 -2.44 -4.10
C GLY A 62 -16.96 -2.71 -3.05
N LYS A 63 -16.63 -3.30 -1.89
CA LYS A 63 -17.60 -3.66 -0.85
C LYS A 63 -17.19 -3.11 0.52
N THR A 64 -18.15 -3.06 1.45
CA THR A 64 -17.94 -2.63 2.85
C THR A 64 -17.96 -3.79 3.86
N SER A 65 -17.73 -5.03 3.39
CA SER A 65 -17.76 -6.24 4.22
C SER A 65 -16.35 -6.69 4.59
N ASN A 66 -16.16 -7.15 5.83
CA ASN A 66 -14.90 -7.77 6.26
C ASN A 66 -14.47 -8.94 5.36
N ARG A 67 -13.16 -9.06 5.16
CA ARG A 67 -12.55 -10.13 4.35
C ARG A 67 -11.65 -10.99 5.23
N LEU A 68 -12.09 -12.20 5.56
CA LEU A 68 -11.31 -13.09 6.43
C LEU A 68 -10.09 -13.73 5.73
N TRP A 69 -10.08 -13.76 4.40
CA TRP A 69 -9.03 -14.40 3.60
C TRP A 69 -8.77 -13.60 2.31
N PRO A 70 -7.51 -13.54 1.83
CA PRO A 70 -7.12 -12.81 0.63
C PRO A 70 -7.51 -13.55 -0.67
N LYS A 71 -8.81 -13.82 -0.87
CA LYS A 71 -9.32 -14.50 -2.06
C LYS A 71 -9.84 -13.55 -3.13
N VAL A 72 -10.29 -12.37 -2.71
CA VAL A 72 -10.88 -11.38 -3.60
C VAL A 72 -9.80 -10.36 -3.97
N PRO A 73 -9.47 -10.21 -5.27
CA PRO A 73 -8.53 -9.21 -5.69
C PRO A 73 -9.10 -7.81 -5.48
N VAL A 74 -8.22 -6.85 -5.25
CA VAL A 74 -8.54 -5.43 -5.33
C VAL A 74 -9.10 -5.14 -6.73
N ALA A 75 -10.19 -4.37 -6.79
CA ALA A 75 -10.92 -4.09 -8.02
C ALA A 75 -10.10 -3.23 -9.00
N GLY A 76 -10.54 -3.21 -10.27
CA GLY A 76 -9.96 -2.34 -11.31
C GLY A 76 -8.89 -2.98 -12.19
N GLY A 77 -8.49 -4.24 -11.94
CA GLY A 77 -7.57 -4.97 -12.82
C GLY A 77 -6.19 -4.32 -12.92
N LEU A 78 -5.73 -3.71 -11.83
CA LEU A 78 -4.45 -3.00 -11.76
C LEU A 78 -3.31 -3.95 -11.37
N ASP A 79 -2.15 -3.77 -12.01
CA ASP A 79 -0.92 -4.45 -11.66
C ASP A 79 -0.09 -3.60 -10.71
N PHE A 80 0.01 -4.03 -9.46
CA PHE A 80 0.74 -3.32 -8.41
C PHE A 80 2.18 -3.83 -8.30
N THR A 81 3.12 -2.89 -8.20
CA THR A 81 4.51 -3.21 -7.83
C THR A 81 4.60 -3.40 -6.32
N ARG A 82 3.96 -2.53 -5.54
CA ARG A 82 3.80 -2.66 -4.09
C ARG A 82 2.46 -2.05 -3.68
N VAL A 83 2.04 -2.44 -2.48
CA VAL A 83 0.86 -1.89 -1.80
C VAL A 83 1.25 -1.62 -0.35
N SER A 84 0.81 -0.49 0.17
CA SER A 84 0.93 -0.08 1.57
C SER A 84 -0.46 0.05 2.16
N ALA A 85 -0.71 -0.67 3.26
CA ALA A 85 -1.93 -0.50 4.05
C ALA A 85 -1.69 0.50 5.18
N GLY A 86 -2.56 1.51 5.27
CA GLY A 86 -2.68 2.42 6.41
C GLY A 86 -3.69 1.89 7.43
N HIS A 87 -4.17 2.77 8.31
CA HIS A 87 -5.16 2.37 9.32
C HIS A 87 -6.58 2.22 8.73
N PHE A 88 -6.98 3.16 7.88
CA PHE A 88 -8.32 3.19 7.27
C PHE A 88 -8.33 3.26 5.74
N HIS A 89 -7.17 3.32 5.12
CA HIS A 89 -7.00 3.36 3.66
C HIS A 89 -5.81 2.53 3.24
N ALA A 90 -5.72 2.22 1.96
CA ALA A 90 -4.56 1.59 1.36
C ALA A 90 -4.21 2.30 0.05
N CYS A 91 -2.94 2.26 -0.29
CA CYS A 91 -2.41 2.82 -1.51
C CYS A 91 -1.40 1.86 -2.12
N GLY A 92 -1.31 1.82 -3.44
CA GLY A 92 -0.28 1.07 -4.13
C GLY A 92 0.20 1.78 -5.37
N GLU A 93 1.48 1.63 -5.70
CA GLU A 93 2.02 2.05 -6.97
C GLU A 93 1.93 0.93 -7.99
N THR A 94 1.39 1.26 -9.16
CA THR A 94 1.26 0.33 -10.27
C THR A 94 2.56 0.21 -11.06
N THR A 95 2.64 -0.76 -11.97
CA THR A 95 3.81 -1.00 -12.84
C THR A 95 4.17 0.20 -13.71
N ASN A 96 3.20 1.03 -14.07
CA ASN A 96 3.40 2.29 -14.80
C ASN A 96 3.74 3.49 -13.88
N LYS A 97 4.09 3.22 -12.60
CA LYS A 97 4.46 4.21 -11.57
C LYS A 97 3.33 5.14 -11.13
N ARG A 98 2.07 4.89 -11.48
CA ARG A 98 0.93 5.66 -10.95
C ARG A 98 0.49 5.09 -9.60
N ALA A 99 0.30 5.98 -8.63
CA ALA A 99 -0.30 5.65 -7.35
C ALA A 99 -1.82 5.56 -7.47
N HIS A 100 -2.40 4.51 -6.90
CA HIS A 100 -3.84 4.39 -6.70
C HIS A 100 -4.12 4.15 -5.22
N CYS A 101 -5.14 4.82 -4.69
CA CYS A 101 -5.53 4.74 -3.29
C CYS A 101 -7.01 4.41 -3.15
N TRP A 102 -7.38 3.77 -2.05
CA TRP A 102 -8.76 3.40 -1.71
C TRP A 102 -8.97 3.30 -0.20
N GLY A 103 -10.23 3.28 0.21
CA GLY A 103 -10.68 3.23 1.59
C GLY A 103 -11.27 4.56 2.05
N TRP A 104 -11.03 4.88 3.31
CA TRP A 104 -11.55 6.08 3.96
C TRP A 104 -10.80 7.35 3.54
N ASN A 105 -11.49 8.50 3.51
CA ASN A 105 -10.96 9.71 2.88
C ASN A 105 -11.50 11.05 3.44
N LEU A 106 -11.98 11.12 4.69
CA LEU A 106 -12.63 12.36 5.17
C LEU A 106 -11.68 13.56 5.32
N GLU A 107 -10.38 13.30 5.34
CA GLU A 107 -9.28 14.23 5.45
C GLU A 107 -8.29 14.08 4.29
N GLY A 108 -8.73 13.47 3.19
CA GLY A 108 -8.03 13.52 1.90
C GLY A 108 -6.89 12.53 1.70
N ALA A 109 -6.78 11.48 2.54
CA ALA A 109 -5.69 10.50 2.49
C ALA A 109 -5.58 9.72 1.16
N ILE A 110 -6.62 9.75 0.31
CA ILE A 110 -6.60 9.17 -1.03
C ILE A 110 -5.88 10.07 -2.04
N GLY A 111 -5.90 11.39 -1.86
CA GLY A 111 -5.18 12.31 -2.73
C GLY A 111 -5.82 12.55 -4.09
N ASP A 112 -7.13 12.29 -4.23
CA ASP A 112 -7.89 12.46 -5.48
C ASP A 112 -8.60 13.83 -5.59
N GLY A 113 -8.29 14.77 -4.69
CA GLY A 113 -8.92 16.09 -4.63
C GLY A 113 -10.28 16.10 -3.92
N THR A 114 -10.71 14.98 -3.35
CA THR A 114 -12.02 14.87 -2.69
C THR A 114 -11.89 14.42 -1.24
N LYS A 115 -13.01 14.46 -0.52
CA LYS A 115 -13.17 13.84 0.82
C LYS A 115 -14.08 12.60 0.80
N THR A 116 -14.31 12.05 -0.40
CA THR A 116 -15.24 10.93 -0.59
C THR A 116 -14.51 9.61 -0.43
N MET A 117 -15.09 8.69 0.36
CA MET A 117 -14.56 7.33 0.50
C MET A 117 -14.56 6.60 -0.84
N ARG A 118 -13.55 5.76 -1.08
CA ARG A 118 -13.42 5.00 -2.32
C ARG A 118 -13.36 3.52 -2.01
N LEU A 119 -14.37 2.77 -2.43
CA LEU A 119 -14.41 1.32 -2.20
C LEU A 119 -13.50 0.53 -3.16
N SER A 120 -12.95 1.20 -4.16
CA SER A 120 -12.04 0.64 -5.16
C SER A 120 -10.91 1.63 -5.44
N PRO A 121 -9.74 1.17 -5.94
CA PRO A 121 -8.63 2.05 -6.25
C PRO A 121 -9.02 3.16 -7.21
N VAL A 122 -8.65 4.39 -6.87
CA VAL A 122 -8.71 5.54 -7.76
C VAL A 122 -7.31 6.14 -7.92
N PRO A 123 -7.00 6.72 -9.08
CA PRO A 123 -5.71 7.35 -9.29
C PRO A 123 -5.55 8.57 -8.38
N VAL A 124 -4.36 8.73 -7.82
CA VAL A 124 -3.95 9.95 -7.11
C VAL A 124 -3.86 11.11 -8.11
N ALA A 125 -4.31 12.30 -7.70
CA ALA A 125 -4.35 13.49 -8.54
C ALA A 125 -2.95 14.05 -8.87
N GLY A 126 -2.89 14.97 -9.84
CA GLY A 126 -1.66 15.68 -10.21
C GLY A 126 -0.75 14.96 -11.21
N GLY A 127 -1.09 13.74 -11.63
CA GLY A 127 -0.36 13.03 -12.70
C GLY A 127 1.07 12.63 -12.32
N LEU A 128 1.41 12.67 -11.04
CA LEU A 128 2.73 12.32 -10.51
C LEU A 128 3.03 10.83 -10.67
N LEU A 129 4.32 10.53 -10.87
CA LEU A 129 4.85 9.18 -10.87
C LEU A 129 5.58 8.92 -9.56
N PHE A 130 5.38 7.74 -8.98
CA PHE A 130 5.95 7.34 -7.71
C PHE A 130 6.79 6.08 -7.85
N SER A 131 7.98 6.11 -7.24
CA SER A 131 8.84 4.94 -7.07
C SER A 131 8.47 4.14 -5.81
N GLN A 132 7.79 4.77 -4.86
CA GLN A 132 7.28 4.17 -3.63
C GLN A 132 6.13 5.01 -3.07
N VAL A 133 5.12 4.36 -2.48
CA VAL A 133 4.08 5.00 -1.67
C VAL A 133 3.98 4.34 -0.30
N SER A 134 3.61 5.13 0.71
CA SER A 134 3.46 4.71 2.10
C SER A 134 2.20 5.33 2.68
N ALA A 135 1.26 4.48 3.12
CA ALA A 135 0.02 4.88 3.76
C ALA A 135 0.19 4.90 5.29
N GLY A 136 -0.04 6.07 5.90
CA GLY A 136 -0.04 6.26 7.35
C GLY A 136 -1.43 6.06 7.96
N SER A 137 -1.70 6.68 9.13
CA SER A 137 -3.01 6.56 9.80
C SER A 137 -4.14 7.24 9.03
N SER A 138 -3.89 8.47 8.57
CA SER A 138 -4.85 9.36 7.88
C SER A 138 -4.15 10.27 6.85
N HIS A 139 -2.92 9.92 6.47
CA HIS A 139 -2.13 10.63 5.46
C HIS A 139 -1.39 9.60 4.62
N THR A 140 -0.89 10.02 3.47
CA THR A 140 -0.10 9.20 2.56
C THR A 140 1.08 10.02 2.08
N CYS A 141 2.23 9.38 1.96
CA CYS A 141 3.40 9.98 1.34
C CYS A 141 3.88 9.10 0.19
N GLY A 142 4.39 9.73 -0.85
CA GLY A 142 4.99 9.08 -2.00
C GLY A 142 6.29 9.75 -2.38
N ARG A 143 7.24 8.96 -2.88
CA ARG A 143 8.51 9.47 -3.40
C ARG A 143 8.55 9.27 -4.91
N THR A 144 8.88 10.32 -5.65
CA THR A 144 9.04 10.24 -7.12
C THR A 144 10.31 9.47 -7.49
N PRO A 145 10.50 9.11 -8.78
CA PRO A 145 11.78 8.59 -9.26
C PRO A 145 12.95 9.57 -9.10
N ALA A 146 12.67 10.88 -9.10
CA ALA A 146 13.65 11.94 -8.89
C ALA A 146 13.94 12.21 -7.40
N ALA A 147 13.59 11.28 -6.51
CA ALA A 147 13.72 11.37 -5.05
C ALA A 147 12.89 12.46 -4.34
N VAL A 148 12.21 13.36 -5.07
CA VAL A 148 11.27 14.34 -4.51
C VAL A 148 10.11 13.66 -3.78
N ALA A 149 9.82 14.09 -2.56
CA ALA A 149 8.74 13.55 -1.74
C ALA A 149 7.48 14.42 -1.81
N TYR A 150 6.33 13.76 -1.82
CA TYR A 150 5.02 14.39 -1.75
C TYR A 150 4.21 13.71 -0.66
N CYS A 151 3.47 14.49 0.12
CA CYS A 151 2.55 13.98 1.12
C CYS A 151 1.17 14.62 0.96
N TRP A 152 0.12 13.88 1.30
CA TRP A 152 -1.26 14.35 1.28
C TRP A 152 -2.09 13.69 2.38
N GLY A 153 -3.26 14.25 2.65
CA GLY A 153 -4.18 13.84 3.70
C GLY A 153 -4.14 14.76 4.91
N TRP A 154 -4.38 14.18 6.09
CA TRP A 154 -4.50 14.90 7.34
C TRP A 154 -3.18 15.54 7.79
N ASN A 155 -3.20 16.83 8.14
CA ASN A 155 -2.01 17.61 8.46
C ASN A 155 -2.05 18.33 9.82
N GLY A 156 -2.98 18.00 10.72
CA GLY A 156 -3.11 18.72 12.00
C GLY A 156 -1.88 18.68 12.93
N TYR A 157 -0.88 17.84 12.64
CA TYR A 157 0.43 17.83 13.33
C TYR A 157 1.62 18.16 12.40
N GLY A 158 1.39 18.75 11.23
CA GLY A 158 2.47 19.08 10.28
C GLY A 158 3.09 17.84 9.60
N LYS A 159 2.34 16.73 9.53
CA LYS A 159 2.82 15.44 9.00
C LYS A 159 3.16 15.48 7.52
N LEU A 160 2.65 16.46 6.79
CA LEU A 160 2.91 16.59 5.35
C LEU A 160 4.23 17.29 5.05
N GLY A 161 4.82 18.00 6.02
CA GLY A 161 6.11 18.68 5.83
C GLY A 161 6.10 19.77 4.76
N ASP A 162 4.94 20.32 4.43
CA ASP A 162 4.74 21.36 3.41
C ASP A 162 4.77 22.80 3.99
N GLY A 163 5.20 22.94 5.25
CA GLY A 163 5.22 24.22 5.96
C GLY A 163 3.86 24.66 6.50
N THR A 164 2.81 23.83 6.39
CA THR A 164 1.46 24.14 6.88
C THR A 164 0.96 23.13 7.91
N PHE A 165 -0.20 23.42 8.50
CA PHE A 165 -1.00 22.48 9.32
C PHE A 165 -2.33 22.14 8.66
N SER A 166 -2.53 22.54 7.40
CA SER A 166 -3.78 22.35 6.66
C SER A 166 -3.76 21.03 5.91
N ASP A 167 -4.87 20.31 5.94
CA ASP A 167 -5.02 19.06 5.19
C ASP A 167 -4.85 19.33 3.69
N GLN A 168 -4.20 18.40 2.99
CA GLN A 168 -4.01 18.48 1.55
C GLN A 168 -4.78 17.35 0.86
N LEU A 169 -5.75 17.70 0.02
CA LEU A 169 -6.58 16.71 -0.69
C LEU A 169 -5.89 16.14 -1.94
N THR A 170 -4.73 16.70 -2.30
CA THR A 170 -3.88 16.28 -3.41
C THR A 170 -2.43 16.26 -2.95
N PRO A 171 -1.53 15.51 -3.62
CA PRO A 171 -0.11 15.51 -3.29
C PRO A 171 0.49 16.91 -3.19
N SER A 172 1.04 17.25 -2.01
CA SER A 172 1.77 18.49 -1.76
C SER A 172 3.27 18.16 -1.61
N PRO A 173 4.19 18.93 -2.23
CA PRO A 173 5.62 18.70 -2.06
C PRO A 173 6.05 18.83 -0.60
N VAL A 174 6.89 17.92 -0.15
CA VAL A 174 7.58 18.05 1.14
C VAL A 174 8.73 19.04 0.97
N ALA A 175 8.82 20.03 1.87
CA ALA A 175 9.87 21.03 1.82
C ALA A 175 11.26 20.41 1.97
N GLY A 176 12.22 20.83 1.13
CA GLY A 176 13.61 20.38 1.16
C GLY A 176 13.81 18.90 0.78
N SER A 177 12.98 18.38 -0.12
CA SER A 177 13.08 17.01 -0.63
C SER A 177 13.72 16.88 -2.02
N ASP A 178 14.21 18.00 -2.56
CA ASP A 178 14.95 18.15 -3.82
C ASP A 178 16.48 18.02 -3.68
#